data_AF-A0A3C1UJJ2-F1
#
_entry.id   AF-A0A3C1UJJ2-F1
#
_cell.length_a   1.000
_cell.length_b   1.000
_cell.length_c   1.000
_cell.angle_alpha   90.00
_cell.angle_beta   90.00
_cell.angle_gamma   90.00
#
_symmetry.space_group_name_H-M   'P 1'
#
loop_
_entity.id
_entity.type
_entity.pdbx_description
1 polymer ?
#
loop_
_entity_poly.entity_id
_entity_poly.type
_entity_poly.pdbx_seq_one_letter_code
_entity_poly.pdbx_strand_id
1 'polypeptide(L)'
;MPNQTVMTHMAKKPQAKQYRLYGLELQEENAKLESASAEERIAWAVGHFKESLVLTSSFGAQAAVCLHMATSQLADIPVILVDTGYLFPETYQFFDKLTGGL
;
A
#
# COMPACT_ATOMS: atom_id res chain seq x y z
N MET A 1 50.33 27.94 -23.20
CA MET A 1 49.44 27.62 -22.08
C MET A 1 48.34 26.69 -22.59
N PRO A 2 48.12 25.48 -22.05
CA PRO A 2 46.97 24.67 -22.42
C PRO A 2 45.80 24.95 -21.46
N ASN A 3 44.65 25.38 -21.98
CA ASN A 3 43.43 25.55 -21.20
C ASN A 3 42.63 24.24 -21.23
N GLN A 4 42.46 23.61 -20.06
CA GLN A 4 41.56 22.48 -19.83
C GLN A 4 40.11 22.98 -19.95
N THR A 5 39.46 22.69 -21.07
CA THR A 5 37.99 22.68 -21.10
C THR A 5 37.54 21.35 -20.51
N VAL A 6 37.19 21.40 -19.24
CA VAL A 6 36.61 20.28 -18.50
C VAL A 6 35.28 19.94 -19.17
N MET A 7 35.25 18.81 -19.87
CA MET A 7 34.01 18.20 -20.37
C MET A 7 33.16 17.80 -19.16
N THR A 8 32.28 18.69 -18.72
CA THR A 8 31.23 18.38 -17.75
C THR A 8 30.29 17.35 -18.37
N HIS A 9 30.63 16.07 -18.19
CA HIS A 9 29.68 14.99 -18.35
C HIS A 9 28.67 15.13 -17.21
N MET A 10 27.61 15.92 -17.46
CA MET A 10 26.37 15.77 -16.71
C MET A 10 25.89 14.34 -16.98
N ALA A 11 26.10 13.45 -16.03
CA ALA A 11 25.47 12.15 -16.04
C ALA A 11 23.98 12.36 -16.30
N LYS A 12 23.46 11.83 -17.41
CA LYS A 12 22.02 11.79 -17.64
C LYS A 12 21.41 11.13 -16.41
N LYS A 13 20.59 11.85 -15.65
CA LYS A 13 19.79 11.25 -14.58
C LYS A 13 19.09 10.02 -15.18
N PRO A 14 19.10 8.87 -14.50
CA PRO A 14 18.46 7.67 -15.03
C PRO A 14 17.02 8.02 -15.37
N GLN A 15 16.63 7.76 -16.63
CA GLN A 15 15.27 8.03 -17.07
C GLN A 15 14.36 7.08 -16.30
N ALA A 16 13.45 7.64 -15.50
CA ALA A 16 12.55 6.84 -14.67
C ALA A 16 11.78 5.87 -15.56
N LYS A 17 11.86 4.58 -15.25
CA LYS A 17 11.15 3.54 -15.99
C LYS A 17 9.65 3.75 -15.78
N GLN A 18 8.93 4.12 -16.83
CA GLN A 18 7.50 4.36 -16.78
C GLN A 18 6.77 3.02 -16.59
N TYR A 19 6.11 2.84 -15.45
CA TYR A 19 5.37 1.61 -15.15
C TYR A 19 3.88 1.87 -15.28
N ARG A 20 3.21 1.11 -16.16
CA ARG A 20 1.75 1.06 -16.23
C ARG A 20 1.21 -0.22 -15.63
N LEU A 21 0.17 -0.08 -14.82
CA LEU A 21 -0.60 -1.19 -14.27
C LEU A 21 -2.09 -0.84 -14.29
N TYR A 22 -2.95 -1.71 -14.83
CA TYR A 22 -4.39 -1.44 -14.95
C TYR A 22 -4.77 -0.10 -15.61
N GLY A 23 -3.94 0.41 -16.52
CA GLY A 23 -4.13 1.72 -17.15
C GLY A 23 -3.67 2.92 -16.33
N LEU A 24 -3.17 2.70 -15.10
CA LEU A 24 -2.60 3.73 -14.23
C LEU A 24 -1.12 3.94 -14.52
N GLU A 25 -0.71 5.19 -14.63
CA GLU A 25 0.70 5.59 -14.67
C GLU A 25 1.23 5.67 -13.23
N LEU A 26 1.97 4.65 -12.79
CA LEU A 26 2.30 4.47 -11.37
C LEU A 26 3.10 5.63 -10.79
N GLN A 27 3.97 6.26 -11.57
CA GLN A 27 4.72 7.43 -11.11
C GLN A 27 3.83 8.63 -10.81
N GLU A 28 2.82 8.87 -11.65
CA GLU A 28 1.92 10.00 -11.48
C GLU A 28 0.97 9.76 -10.30
N GLU A 29 0.42 8.55 -10.18
CA GLU A 29 -0.46 8.19 -9.07
C GLU A 29 0.30 8.20 -7.73
N ASN A 30 1.52 7.66 -7.67
CA ASN A 30 2.34 7.73 -6.46
C ASN A 30 2.62 9.19 -6.05
N ALA A 31 2.94 10.07 -7.01
CA ALA A 31 3.18 11.49 -6.71
C ALA A 31 1.94 12.19 -6.14
N LYS A 32 0.73 11.87 -6.64
CA LYS A 32 -0.53 12.40 -6.11
C LYS A 32 -0.79 11.89 -4.69
N LEU A 33 -0.62 10.58 -4.48
CA LEU A 33 -0.93 9.91 -3.21
C LEU A 33 0.08 10.22 -2.09
N GLU A 34 1.29 10.67 -2.42
CA GLU A 34 2.31 11.02 -1.43
C GLU A 34 1.81 12.05 -0.42
N SER A 35 1.05 13.05 -0.89
CA SER A 35 0.47 14.10 -0.04
C SER A 35 -0.90 13.76 0.58
N ALA A 36 -1.49 12.63 0.19
CA ALA A 36 -2.82 12.22 0.63
C ALA A 36 -2.79 11.54 2.00
N SER A 37 -3.86 11.70 2.79
CA SER A 37 -4.06 10.98 4.06
C SER A 37 -4.23 9.47 3.84
N ALA A 38 -4.12 8.68 4.91
CA ALA A 38 -4.33 7.24 4.84
C ALA A 38 -5.75 6.89 4.33
N GLU A 39 -6.76 7.61 4.80
CA GLU A 39 -8.15 7.46 4.39
C GLU A 39 -8.35 7.86 2.93
N GLU A 40 -7.72 8.95 2.46
CA GLU A 40 -7.79 9.36 1.05
C GLU A 40 -7.15 8.32 0.13
N ARG A 41 -6.04 7.68 0.56
CA ARG A 41 -5.40 6.59 -0.19
C ARG A 41 -6.30 5.36 -0.27
N ILE A 42 -7.01 5.03 0.82
CA ILE A 42 -8.00 3.94 0.82
C ILE A 42 -9.16 4.28 -0.10
N ALA A 43 -9.69 5.51 -0.05
CA ALA A 43 -10.79 5.96 -0.91
C ALA A 43 -10.41 5.87 -2.39
N TRP A 44 -9.19 6.29 -2.72
CA TRP A 44 -8.62 6.15 -4.06
C TRP A 44 -8.55 4.68 -4.48
N ALA A 45 -8.05 3.78 -3.63
CA ALA A 45 -7.96 2.36 -3.94
C ALA A 45 -9.35 1.71 -4.14
N VAL A 46 -10.32 2.05 -3.30
CA VAL A 46 -11.71 1.59 -3.41
C VAL A 46 -12.30 2.04 -4.76
N GLY A 47 -12.06 3.28 -5.18
CA GLY A 47 -12.53 3.81 -6.46
C GLY A 47 -11.95 3.10 -7.69
N HIS A 48 -10.69 2.66 -7.62
CA HIS A 48 -9.95 2.08 -8.76
C HIS A 48 -10.06 0.56 -8.85
N PHE A 49 -10.02 -0.15 -7.73
CA PHE A 49 -9.90 -1.61 -7.73
C PHE A 49 -11.19 -2.33 -7.34
N LYS A 50 -12.10 -1.67 -6.60
CA LYS A 50 -13.40 -2.20 -6.15
C LYS A 50 -13.37 -3.69 -5.81
N GLU A 51 -13.91 -4.54 -6.69
CA GLU A 51 -14.07 -5.99 -6.51
C GLU A 51 -12.74 -6.75 -6.38
N SER A 52 -11.66 -6.18 -6.90
CA SER A 52 -10.31 -6.77 -6.80
C SER A 52 -9.51 -6.27 -5.59
N LEU A 53 -10.08 -5.37 -4.77
CA LEU A 53 -9.41 -4.83 -3.60
C LEU A 53 -9.57 -5.77 -2.41
N VAL A 54 -8.45 -6.16 -1.81
CA VAL A 54 -8.39 -6.96 -0.58
C VAL A 54 -7.48 -6.27 0.43
N LEU A 55 -7.74 -6.49 1.72
CA LEU A 55 -6.84 -6.10 2.80
C LEU A 55 -6.10 -7.33 3.30
N THR A 56 -4.78 -7.28 3.34
CA THR A 56 -4.00 -8.31 4.03
C THR A 56 -3.62 -7.82 5.42
N SER A 57 -3.71 -8.68 6.43
CA SER A 57 -3.38 -8.35 7.82
C SER A 57 -2.69 -9.50 8.50
N SER A 58 -1.56 -9.23 9.16
CA SER A 58 -0.90 -10.16 10.07
C SER A 58 -1.50 -10.14 11.48
N PHE A 59 -2.51 -9.29 11.72
CA PHE A 59 -3.11 -9.09 13.04
C PHE A 59 -2.10 -8.73 14.14
N GLY A 60 -1.09 -7.93 13.78
CA GLY A 60 -0.18 -7.31 14.74
C GLY A 60 -0.86 -6.21 15.58
N ALA A 61 -0.12 -5.63 16.54
CA ALA A 61 -0.66 -4.71 17.55
C ALA A 61 -1.46 -3.52 16.99
N GLN A 62 -1.14 -3.05 15.79
CA GLN A 62 -1.78 -1.88 15.16
C GLN A 62 -2.80 -2.25 14.06
N ALA A 63 -3.08 -3.54 13.85
CA ALA A 63 -3.97 -3.99 12.78
C ALA A 63 -5.39 -3.42 12.90
N ALA A 64 -5.85 -3.18 14.12
CA ALA A 64 -7.18 -2.60 14.38
C ALA A 64 -7.39 -1.23 13.68
N VAL A 65 -6.35 -0.40 13.57
CA VAL A 65 -6.46 0.92 12.93
C VAL A 65 -6.67 0.77 11.43
N CYS A 66 -5.85 -0.05 10.76
CA CYS A 66 -5.99 -0.30 9.32
C CYS A 66 -7.31 -1.00 9.00
N LEU A 67 -7.71 -1.99 9.81
CA LEU A 67 -8.99 -2.67 9.68
C LEU A 67 -10.14 -1.68 9.78
N HIS A 68 -10.15 -0.83 10.82
CA HIS A 68 -11.19 0.17 11.01
C HIS A 68 -11.29 1.17 9.85
N MET A 69 -10.16 1.71 9.37
CA MET A 69 -10.17 2.65 8.24
C MET A 69 -10.68 1.99 6.95
N ALA A 70 -10.27 0.76 6.68
CA ALA A 70 -10.67 0.04 5.47
C ALA A 70 -12.17 -0.33 5.51
N THR A 71 -12.65 -0.92 6.61
CA THR A 71 -14.06 -1.34 6.74
C THR A 71 -15.02 -0.15 6.85
N SER A 72 -14.56 1.01 7.32
CA SER A 72 -15.38 2.23 7.32
C SER A 72 -15.65 2.77 5.91
N GLN A 73 -14.83 2.41 4.91
CA GLN A 73 -15.00 2.86 3.52
C GLN A 73 -15.52 1.76 2.60
N LEU A 74 -15.17 0.50 2.88
CA LEU A 74 -15.66 -0.68 2.17
C LEU A 74 -15.96 -1.77 3.22
N ALA A 75 -17.22 -1.79 3.69
CA ALA A 75 -17.66 -2.65 4.80
C ALA A 75 -17.35 -4.13 4.57
N ASP A 76 -17.53 -4.61 3.34
CA ASP A 76 -17.35 -6.01 2.96
C ASP A 76 -15.98 -6.30 2.32
N ILE A 77 -14.95 -5.48 2.60
CA ILE A 77 -13.61 -5.71 2.06
C ILE A 77 -13.09 -7.09 2.50
N PRO A 78 -12.64 -7.96 1.58
CA PRO A 78 -12.06 -9.24 1.96
C PRO A 78 -10.76 -9.03 2.76
N VAL A 79 -10.70 -9.58 3.97
CA VAL A 79 -9.51 -9.55 4.83
C VAL A 79 -8.82 -10.91 4.78
N ILE A 80 -7.54 -10.92 4.41
CA ILE A 80 -6.74 -12.15 4.30
C ILE A 80 -5.69 -12.18 5.41
N LEU A 81 -5.74 -13.23 6.23
CA LEU A 81 -4.66 -13.67 7.12
C LEU A 81 -3.96 -14.87 6.50
N VAL A 82 -2.63 -14.82 6.41
CA VAL A 82 -1.82 -15.99 6.07
C VAL A 82 -1.45 -16.70 7.37
N ASP A 83 -2.15 -17.79 7.68
CA ASP A 83 -1.81 -18.66 8.79
C ASP A 83 -0.63 -19.58 8.41
N THR A 84 0.49 -19.40 9.10
CA THR A 84 1.70 -20.19 8.90
C THR A 84 1.69 -21.50 9.70
N GLY A 85 0.75 -21.66 10.64
CA GLY A 85 0.74 -22.72 11.64
C GLY A 85 1.60 -22.42 12.87
N TYR A 86 2.29 -21.26 12.92
CA TYR A 86 3.22 -20.89 14.00
C TYR A 86 2.97 -19.47 14.55
N LEU A 87 1.78 -18.92 14.35
CA LEU A 87 1.41 -17.64 14.95
C LEU A 87 1.33 -17.76 16.48
N PHE A 88 1.58 -16.67 17.18
CA PHE A 88 1.42 -16.63 18.63
C PHE A 88 -0.06 -16.90 19.01
N PRO A 89 -0.34 -17.64 20.09
CA PRO A 89 -1.71 -17.83 20.59
C PRO A 89 -2.49 -16.51 20.73
N GLU A 90 -1.79 -15.44 21.14
CA GLU A 90 -2.33 -14.10 21.28
C GLU A 90 -2.78 -13.49 19.94
N THR A 91 -2.14 -13.85 18.82
CA THR A 91 -2.53 -13.41 17.48
C THR A 91 -3.88 -14.01 17.08
N TYR A 92 -4.12 -15.30 17.35
CA TYR A 92 -5.42 -15.92 17.10
C TYR A 92 -6.51 -15.31 17.98
N GLN A 93 -6.23 -15.11 19.27
CA GLN A 93 -7.20 -14.45 20.18
C GLN A 93 -7.52 -13.02 19.74
N PHE A 94 -6.53 -12.29 19.22
CA PHE A 94 -6.75 -10.93 18.72
C PHE A 94 -7.53 -10.92 17.41
N PHE A 95 -7.25 -11.87 16.51
CA PHE A 95 -8.05 -12.12 15.31
C PHE A 95 -9.52 -12.35 15.67
N ASP A 96 -9.83 -13.31 16.56
CA ASP A 96 -11.20 -13.63 16.97
C ASP A 96 -11.93 -12.41 17.56
N LYS A 97 -11.24 -11.63 18.39
CA LYS A 97 -11.81 -10.41 19.00
C LYS A 97 -12.17 -9.35 17.95
N LEU A 98 -11.41 -9.24 16.88
CA LEU A 98 -11.62 -8.24 15.83
C LEU A 98 -12.68 -8.66 14.81
N THR A 99 -12.88 -9.96 14.60
CA THR A 99 -13.85 -10.50 13.63
C THR A 99 -15.19 -10.89 14.25
N GLY A 100 -15.31 -10.84 15.58
CA GLY A 100 -16.57 -11.12 16.29
C GLY A 100 -16.79 -12.59 16.64
N GLY A 101 -15.73 -13.40 16.59
CA GLY A 101 -15.77 -14.86 16.76
C GLY A 101 -16.35 -15.58 15.53
N LEU A 102 -15.65 -16.61 15.06
CA LEU A 102 -16.23 -17.63 14.17
C LEU A 102 -17.28 -18.47 14.92
#